data_AF-A0A858RDN3-F1
#
_entry.id   AF-A0A858RDN3-F1
#
_cell.length_a   1.000
_cell.length_b   1.000
_cell.length_c   1.000
_cell.angle_alpha   90.00
_cell.angle_beta   90.00
_cell.angle_gamma   90.00
#
_symmetry.space_group_name_H-M   'P 1'
#
loop_
_entity.id
_entity.type
_entity.pdbx_description
1 polymer ?
#
loop_
_entity_poly.entity_id
_entity_poly.type
_entity_poly.pdbx_seq_one_letter_code
_entity_poly.pdbx_strand_id
1 'polypeptide(L)'
;MIIWKGFGILIIPLFGIAMILGIVAGTALKIPGGFVLGIVLATLLNHVVWLRLSPKPVHADSPPPRKHSLFFIPAKAWTWIFALLILPVCGLEYLAIQGEKDLAATPGYAEFQEANRKIFSSKSGNYHGNNDKATEAARGYSMIMQVTCEAIFTGGSEKPFLTKGEFLTYCHLGKDTVLYLCHVPDLRKYADDKTKEALVSTAWTLARLSAADLGIGEDPKVVVGLRGAVDYGFILHGQASTETPLRSTTFRRPDIFFRIFAETTSGTTPDSPTATSP
;
A
#
# COMPACT_ATOMS: atom_id res chain seq x y z
N MET A 1 35.07 1.16 -31.38
CA MET A 1 34.36 0.23 -30.47
C MET A 1 35.13 0.14 -29.17
N ILE A 2 34.75 0.95 -28.18
CA ILE A 2 35.40 0.97 -26.86
C ILE A 2 34.92 -0.25 -26.09
N ILE A 3 35.84 -1.20 -25.95
CA ILE A 3 35.64 -2.49 -25.32
C ILE A 3 35.53 -2.28 -23.80
N TRP A 4 34.32 -2.44 -23.28
CA TRP A 4 33.96 -2.51 -21.87
C TRP A 4 34.61 -3.74 -21.22
N LYS A 5 35.85 -3.61 -20.72
CA LYS A 5 36.58 -4.68 -20.01
C LYS A 5 36.54 -4.56 -18.47
N GLY A 6 35.65 -3.71 -17.94
CA GLY A 6 35.45 -3.56 -16.50
C GLY A 6 34.37 -4.50 -15.98
N PHE A 7 34.73 -5.53 -15.21
CA PHE A 7 33.78 -6.44 -14.56
C PHE A 7 32.78 -5.75 -13.62
N GLY A 8 33.07 -4.53 -13.17
CA GLY A 8 32.22 -3.79 -12.23
C GLY A 8 30.81 -3.48 -12.75
N ILE A 9 30.62 -3.29 -14.06
CA ILE A 9 29.27 -2.99 -14.58
C ILE A 9 28.33 -4.20 -14.51
N LEU A 10 28.85 -5.43 -14.57
CA LEU A 10 28.03 -6.65 -14.51
C LEU A 10 27.44 -6.90 -13.12
N ILE A 11 27.99 -6.28 -12.07
CA ILE A 11 27.50 -6.45 -10.68
C ILE A 11 26.13 -5.79 -10.50
N ILE A 12 25.88 -4.66 -11.16
CA ILE A 12 24.61 -3.90 -11.04
C ILE A 12 23.39 -4.68 -11.58
N PRO A 13 23.38 -5.20 -12.82
CA PRO A 13 22.25 -5.99 -13.31
C PRO A 13 22.08 -7.30 -12.54
N LEU A 14 23.18 -7.92 -12.10
CA LEU A 14 23.13 -9.12 -11.27
C LEU A 14 22.46 -8.85 -9.92
N PHE A 15 22.80 -7.72 -9.29
CA PHE A 15 22.14 -7.25 -8.07
C PHE A 15 20.65 -7.00 -8.32
N GLY A 16 20.29 -6.31 -9.40
CA GLY A 16 18.89 -6.07 -9.76
C GLY A 16 18.08 -7.36 -9.92
N ILE A 17 18.64 -8.37 -10.61
CA ILE A 17 18.01 -9.68 -10.76
C ILE A 17 17.85 -10.37 -9.40
N ALA A 18 18.89 -10.38 -8.57
CA ALA A 18 18.86 -10.98 -7.25
C ALA A 18 17.80 -10.34 -6.34
N MET A 19 17.65 -9.01 -6.39
CA MET A 19 16.62 -8.28 -5.66
C MET A 19 15.21 -8.66 -6.10
N ILE A 20 14.97 -8.72 -7.42
CA ILE A 20 13.67 -9.15 -7.96
C ILE A 20 13.35 -10.58 -7.51
N LEU A 21 14.31 -11.50 -7.63
CA LEU A 21 14.14 -12.88 -7.21
C LEU A 21 13.87 -13.00 -5.71
N GLY A 22 14.56 -12.22 -4.88
CA GLY A 22 14.31 -12.17 -3.44
C GLY A 22 12.89 -11.72 -3.09
N ILE A 23 12.41 -10.65 -3.74
CA ILE A 23 11.05 -10.14 -3.53
C ILE A 23 10.00 -11.17 -3.98
N VAL A 24 10.19 -11.79 -5.15
CA VAL A 24 9.29 -12.83 -5.67
C VAL A 24 9.29 -14.07 -4.76
N ALA A 25 10.46 -14.53 -4.32
CA ALA A 25 10.55 -15.68 -3.41
C ALA A 25 9.96 -15.37 -2.03
N GLY A 26 10.22 -14.19 -1.47
CA GLY A 26 9.66 -13.76 -0.19
C GLY A 26 8.14 -13.68 -0.23
N THR A 27 7.57 -13.10 -1.28
CA THR A 27 6.11 -13.05 -1.48
C THR A 27 5.50 -14.44 -1.67
N ALA A 28 6.12 -15.30 -2.48
CA ALA A 28 5.63 -16.67 -2.71
C ALA A 28 5.66 -17.53 -1.42
N LEU A 29 6.70 -17.39 -0.61
CA LEU A 29 6.90 -18.16 0.62
C LEU A 29 6.26 -17.51 1.86
N LYS A 30 5.60 -16.35 1.70
CA LYS A 30 5.06 -15.54 2.81
C LYS A 30 6.10 -15.22 3.89
N ILE A 31 7.37 -15.08 3.49
CA ILE A 31 8.44 -14.69 4.39
C ILE A 31 8.42 -13.16 4.47
N PRO A 32 8.15 -12.56 5.64
CA PRO A 32 8.30 -11.11 5.79
C PRO A 32 9.75 -10.73 5.47
N GLY A 33 9.93 -9.72 4.62
CA GLY A 33 11.27 -9.26 4.25
C GLY A 33 11.90 -9.95 3.04
N GLY A 34 11.14 -10.17 1.97
CA GLY A 34 11.70 -10.66 0.69
C GLY A 34 12.88 -9.82 0.15
N PHE A 35 12.98 -8.56 0.57
CA PHE A 35 14.11 -7.69 0.24
C PHE A 35 15.42 -8.14 0.91
N VAL A 36 15.38 -8.59 2.18
CA VAL A 36 16.55 -9.21 2.85
C VAL A 36 17.00 -10.46 2.10
N LEU A 37 16.06 -11.30 1.69
CA LEU A 37 16.38 -12.49 0.87
C LEU A 37 17.07 -12.10 -0.44
N GLY A 38 16.64 -11.00 -1.06
CA GLY A 38 17.26 -10.44 -2.27
C GLY A 38 18.69 -9.97 -2.04
N ILE A 39 18.97 -9.27 -0.93
CA ILE A 39 20.32 -8.83 -0.59
C ILE A 39 21.24 -10.01 -0.27
N VAL A 40 20.74 -11.00 0.48
CA VAL A 40 21.50 -12.23 0.76
C VAL A 40 21.85 -12.94 -0.54
N LEU A 41 20.88 -13.11 -1.44
CA LEU A 41 21.10 -13.72 -2.75
C LEU A 41 22.10 -12.92 -3.60
N ALA A 42 22.00 -11.59 -3.61
CA ALA A 42 22.92 -10.73 -4.33
C ALA A 42 24.34 -10.83 -3.80
N THR A 43 24.50 -10.92 -2.48
CA THR A 43 25.80 -11.10 -1.81
C THR A 43 26.43 -12.44 -2.17
N LEU A 44 25.63 -13.52 -2.14
CA LEU A 44 26.08 -14.86 -2.53
C LEU A 44 26.48 -14.93 -4.01
N LEU A 45 25.65 -14.39 -4.91
CA LEU A 45 25.93 -14.37 -6.34
C LEU A 45 27.19 -13.55 -6.65
N ASN A 46 27.35 -12.37 -6.03
CA ASN A 46 28.56 -11.55 -6.19
C ASN A 46 29.80 -12.29 -5.66
N HIS A 47 29.69 -13.02 -4.55
CA HIS A 47 30.78 -13.83 -4.02
C HIS A 47 31.18 -14.96 -4.98
N VAL A 48 30.21 -15.66 -5.57
CA VAL A 48 30.47 -16.71 -6.58
C VAL A 48 31.16 -16.13 -7.81
N VAL A 49 30.67 -14.99 -8.31
CA VAL A 49 31.27 -14.27 -9.44
C VAL A 49 32.72 -13.87 -9.11
N TRP A 50 32.96 -13.36 -7.91
CA TRP A 50 34.31 -13.04 -7.45
C TRP A 50 35.21 -14.28 -7.41
N LEU A 51 34.77 -15.40 -6.83
CA LEU A 51 35.57 -16.62 -6.79
C LEU A 51 35.90 -17.16 -8.20
N ARG A 52 34.96 -17.07 -9.14
CA ARG A 52 35.14 -17.57 -10.51
C ARG A 52 35.97 -16.66 -11.40
N LEU A 53 35.87 -15.34 -11.21
CA LEU A 53 36.50 -14.34 -12.08
C LEU A 53 37.73 -13.67 -11.44
N SER A 54 38.09 -14.06 -10.21
CA SER A 54 39.32 -13.58 -9.59
C SER A 54 40.51 -13.97 -10.46
N PRO A 55 41.38 -13.01 -10.82
CA PRO A 55 42.59 -13.34 -11.56
C PRO A 55 43.42 -14.32 -10.74
N LYS A 56 43.88 -15.39 -11.40
CA LYS A 56 44.86 -16.30 -10.81
C LYS A 56 46.10 -15.50 -10.41
N PRO A 57 46.81 -15.87 -9.33
CA PRO A 57 48.03 -15.18 -8.92
C PRO A 57 48.99 -15.12 -10.13
N VAL A 58 49.35 -13.91 -10.52
CA VAL A 58 50.26 -13.65 -11.63
C VAL A 58 51.67 -14.03 -11.16
N HIS A 59 52.40 -14.84 -11.94
CA HIS A 59 53.80 -15.17 -11.66
C HIS A 59 54.64 -13.90 -11.58
N ALA A 60 55.61 -13.86 -10.67
CA ALA A 60 56.35 -12.67 -10.25
C ALA A 60 57.03 -11.89 -11.39
N ASP A 61 57.23 -12.50 -12.56
CA ASP A 61 58.00 -11.92 -13.67
C ASP A 61 57.15 -11.22 -14.75
N SER A 62 55.83 -11.10 -14.58
CA SER A 62 54.98 -10.44 -15.58
C SER A 62 54.90 -8.93 -15.38
N PRO A 63 55.04 -8.09 -16.44
CA PRO A 63 54.89 -6.65 -16.33
C PRO A 63 53.49 -6.27 -15.81
N PRO A 64 53.38 -5.22 -14.96
CA PRO A 64 52.11 -4.87 -14.33
C PRO A 64 51.08 -4.50 -15.41
N PRO A 65 49.89 -5.15 -15.42
CA PRO A 65 48.88 -4.85 -16.41
C PRO A 65 48.39 -3.41 -16.23
N ARG A 66 48.34 -2.65 -17.33
CA ARG A 66 47.75 -1.30 -17.38
C ARG A 66 46.26 -1.39 -17.03
N LYS A 67 45.92 -1.04 -15.79
CA LYS A 67 44.53 -1.02 -15.30
C LYS A 67 43.84 0.24 -15.83
N HIS A 68 42.93 0.09 -16.79
CA HIS A 68 41.98 1.16 -17.10
C HIS A 68 40.92 1.22 -15.99
N SER A 69 41.07 2.21 -15.10
CA SER A 69 40.31 2.39 -13.86
C SER A 69 38.99 3.16 -14.05
N LEU A 70 38.26 2.93 -15.15
CA LEU A 70 37.07 3.71 -15.43
C LEU A 70 35.80 3.24 -14.69
N PHE A 71 35.85 2.16 -13.90
CA PHE A 71 34.79 1.81 -12.95
C PHE A 71 35.35 1.45 -11.56
N PHE A 72 34.77 2.09 -10.54
CA PHE A 72 35.47 2.66 -9.38
C PHE A 72 35.64 1.78 -8.13
N ILE A 73 35.17 0.53 -8.08
CA ILE A 73 35.15 -0.25 -6.82
C ILE A 73 35.45 -1.74 -7.09
N PRO A 74 36.45 -2.35 -6.42
CA PRO A 74 36.73 -3.79 -6.53
C PRO A 74 35.54 -4.67 -6.15
N ALA A 75 35.35 -5.82 -6.78
CA ALA A 75 34.26 -6.77 -6.46
C ALA A 75 34.22 -7.16 -4.96
N LYS A 76 35.40 -7.25 -4.32
CA LYS A 76 35.53 -7.46 -2.87
C LYS A 76 34.87 -6.32 -2.08
N ALA A 77 35.09 -5.07 -2.48
CA ALA A 77 34.48 -3.91 -1.83
C ALA A 77 32.95 -3.87 -2.05
N TRP A 78 32.45 -4.25 -3.23
CA TRP A 78 31.00 -4.42 -3.44
C TRP A 78 30.36 -5.46 -2.52
N THR A 79 31.04 -6.57 -2.26
CA THR A 79 30.54 -7.60 -1.32
C THR A 79 30.37 -7.03 0.08
N TRP A 80 31.35 -6.24 0.54
CA TRP A 80 31.26 -5.57 1.85
C TRP A 80 30.17 -4.50 1.88
N ILE A 81 29.99 -3.74 0.80
CA ILE A 81 28.90 -2.76 0.70
C ILE A 81 27.54 -3.45 0.87
N PHE A 82 27.29 -4.56 0.14
CA PHE A 82 26.04 -5.29 0.27
C PHE A 82 25.86 -5.92 1.65
N ALA A 83 26.93 -6.51 2.21
CA ALA A 83 26.89 -7.06 3.56
C ALA A 83 26.56 -5.99 4.62
N LEU A 84 27.13 -4.79 4.48
CA LEU A 84 26.84 -3.66 5.37
C LEU A 84 25.41 -3.12 5.21
N LEU A 85 24.80 -3.25 4.03
CA LEU A 85 23.41 -2.87 3.80
C LEU A 85 22.40 -3.85 4.42
N ILE A 86 22.79 -5.09 4.76
CA ILE A 86 21.88 -6.05 5.40
C ILE A 86 21.41 -5.52 6.75
N LEU A 87 22.32 -5.02 7.59
CA LEU A 87 21.98 -4.54 8.94
C LEU A 87 20.94 -3.41 8.98
N PRO A 88 21.09 -2.28 8.27
CA PRO A 88 20.08 -1.23 8.28
C PRO A 88 18.76 -1.70 7.66
N VAL A 89 18.80 -2.57 6.65
CA VAL A 89 17.58 -3.13 6.04
C VAL A 89 16.85 -4.04 7.04
N CYS A 90 17.54 -4.97 7.68
CA CYS A 90 16.97 -5.80 8.73
C CYS A 90 16.43 -4.95 9.90
N GLY A 91 17.14 -3.87 10.26
CA GLY A 91 16.67 -2.91 11.26
C GLY A 91 15.37 -2.22 10.85
N LEU A 92 15.29 -1.74 9.59
CA LEU A 92 14.07 -1.14 9.05
C LEU A 92 12.90 -2.12 8.98
N GLU A 93 13.13 -3.35 8.53
CA GLU A 93 12.12 -4.40 8.50
C GLU A 93 11.66 -4.78 9.91
N TYR A 94 12.59 -4.89 10.87
CA TYR A 94 12.26 -5.14 12.27
C TYR A 94 11.37 -4.03 12.84
N LEU A 95 11.72 -2.77 12.60
CA LEU A 95 10.89 -1.62 13.01
C LEU A 95 9.53 -1.61 12.33
N ALA A 96 9.45 -1.99 11.05
CA ALA A 96 8.19 -2.10 10.32
C ALA A 96 7.29 -3.21 10.92
N ILE A 97 7.87 -4.38 11.21
CA ILE A 97 7.15 -5.51 11.84
C ILE A 97 6.66 -5.13 13.24
N GLN A 98 7.47 -4.44 14.04
CA GLN A 98 7.04 -3.98 15.36
C GLN A 98 5.90 -2.96 15.25
N GLY A 99 6.02 -1.99 14.34
CA GLY A 99 4.95 -1.05 14.07
C GLY A 99 3.65 -1.73 13.64
N GLU A 100 3.74 -2.76 12.79
CA GLU A 100 2.57 -3.55 12.38
C GLU A 100 1.96 -4.35 13.54
N LYS A 101 2.76 -4.90 14.45
CA LYS A 101 2.26 -5.58 15.65
C LYS A 101 1.52 -4.64 16.59
N ASP A 102 2.07 -3.45 16.82
CA ASP A 102 1.43 -2.44 17.66
C ASP A 102 0.09 -1.98 17.05
N LEU A 103 0.06 -1.81 15.72
CA LEU A 103 -1.16 -1.54 14.97
C LEU A 103 -2.15 -2.70 15.05
N ALA A 104 -1.69 -3.94 14.91
CA ALA A 104 -2.52 -5.14 14.96
C ALA A 104 -3.15 -5.39 16.34
N ALA A 105 -2.53 -4.90 17.41
CA ALA A 105 -3.10 -4.90 18.75
C ALA A 105 -4.19 -3.84 18.96
N THR A 106 -4.35 -2.89 18.02
CA THR A 106 -5.36 -1.83 18.14
C THR A 106 -6.76 -2.38 17.80
N PRO A 107 -7.78 -2.15 18.65
CA PRO A 107 -9.16 -2.56 18.36
C PRO A 107 -9.66 -2.02 17.02
N GLY A 108 -10.36 -2.85 16.24
CA GLY A 108 -10.89 -2.50 14.93
C GLY A 108 -9.88 -2.55 13.77
N TYR A 109 -8.61 -2.86 14.05
CA TYR A 109 -7.58 -2.99 13.01
C TYR A 109 -7.86 -4.16 12.06
N ALA A 110 -8.26 -5.32 12.58
CA ALA A 110 -8.48 -6.51 11.77
C ALA A 110 -9.64 -6.32 10.78
N GLU A 111 -10.75 -5.76 11.25
CA GLU A 111 -11.94 -5.43 10.47
C GLU A 111 -11.62 -4.36 9.41
N PHE A 112 -10.87 -3.33 9.80
CA PHE A 112 -10.34 -2.37 8.83
C PHE A 112 -9.50 -3.04 7.76
N GLN A 113 -8.57 -3.94 8.12
CA GLN A 113 -7.70 -4.60 7.15
C GLN A 113 -8.49 -5.50 6.20
N GLU A 114 -9.55 -6.14 6.68
CA GLU A 114 -10.48 -6.88 5.83
C GLU A 114 -11.19 -5.95 4.83
N ALA A 115 -11.79 -4.86 5.31
CA ALA A 115 -12.47 -3.88 4.46
C ALA A 115 -11.51 -3.27 3.43
N ASN A 116 -10.31 -2.90 3.88
CA ASN A 116 -9.25 -2.32 3.06
C ASN A 116 -8.73 -3.31 2.00
N ARG A 117 -8.74 -4.61 2.28
CA ARG A 117 -8.39 -5.66 1.31
C ARG A 117 -9.46 -5.80 0.22
N LYS A 118 -10.75 -5.69 0.57
CA LYS A 118 -11.87 -5.78 -0.39
C LYS A 118 -11.81 -4.69 -1.47
N ILE A 119 -11.27 -3.52 -1.15
CA ILE A 119 -11.10 -2.39 -2.09
C ILE A 119 -9.73 -2.33 -2.76
N PHE A 120 -8.89 -3.35 -2.61
CA PHE A 120 -7.56 -3.36 -3.23
C PHE A 120 -7.57 -3.85 -4.68
N SER A 121 -8.53 -4.71 -5.04
CA SER A 121 -8.66 -5.25 -6.41
C SER A 121 -10.11 -5.52 -6.73
N SER A 122 -10.50 -5.41 -8.00
CA SER A 122 -11.88 -5.70 -8.44
C SER A 122 -12.24 -7.18 -8.46
N LYS A 123 -11.34 -8.09 -8.02
CA LYS A 123 -11.58 -9.54 -8.01
C LYS A 123 -12.79 -9.95 -7.16
N SER A 124 -13.03 -9.25 -6.06
CA SER A 124 -14.16 -9.50 -5.16
C SER A 124 -15.40 -8.68 -5.50
N GLY A 125 -15.35 -7.86 -6.55
CA GLY A 125 -16.39 -6.87 -6.88
C GLY A 125 -15.96 -5.44 -6.55
N ASN A 126 -16.79 -4.48 -6.99
CA ASN A 126 -16.44 -3.06 -7.02
C ASN A 126 -16.98 -2.28 -5.82
N TYR A 127 -17.95 -2.85 -5.11
CA TYR A 127 -18.56 -2.24 -3.95
C TYR A 127 -18.82 -3.30 -2.89
N HIS A 128 -18.68 -2.91 -1.64
CA HIS A 128 -18.72 -3.79 -0.47
C HIS A 128 -19.32 -3.05 0.72
N GLY A 129 -19.89 -3.79 1.66
CA GLY A 129 -20.26 -3.21 2.95
C GLY A 129 -20.39 -4.23 4.07
N ASN A 130 -20.57 -3.74 5.29
CA ASN A 130 -20.79 -4.58 6.47
C ASN A 130 -22.22 -5.14 6.56
N ASN A 131 -23.16 -4.59 5.79
CA ASN A 131 -24.53 -5.09 5.61
C ASN A 131 -25.06 -4.67 4.22
N ASP A 132 -26.27 -5.12 3.86
CA ASP A 132 -26.86 -4.87 2.53
C ASP A 132 -27.08 -3.38 2.26
N LYS A 133 -27.53 -2.62 3.28
CA LYS A 133 -27.75 -1.19 3.18
C LYS A 133 -26.44 -0.43 2.92
N ALA A 134 -25.38 -0.83 3.62
CA ALA A 134 -24.02 -0.32 3.40
C ALA A 134 -23.53 -0.64 1.99
N THR A 135 -23.76 -1.87 1.53
CA THR A 135 -23.35 -2.34 0.20
C THR A 135 -24.01 -1.53 -0.91
N GLU A 136 -25.31 -1.25 -0.79
CA GLU A 136 -26.03 -0.40 -1.76
C GLU A 136 -25.54 1.05 -1.73
N ALA A 137 -25.24 1.59 -0.54
CA ALA A 137 -24.64 2.92 -0.42
C ALA A 137 -23.25 2.99 -1.06
N ALA A 138 -22.41 1.97 -0.84
CA ALA A 138 -21.10 1.86 -1.50
C ALA A 138 -21.23 1.78 -3.03
N ARG A 139 -22.23 1.06 -3.52
CA ARG A 139 -22.55 0.97 -4.95
C ARG A 139 -22.90 2.33 -5.52
N GLY A 140 -23.88 3.02 -4.94
CA GLY A 140 -24.30 4.36 -5.36
C GLY A 140 -23.14 5.35 -5.35
N TYR A 141 -22.36 5.34 -4.26
CA TYR A 141 -21.17 6.17 -4.13
C TYR A 141 -20.14 5.91 -5.23
N SER A 142 -19.79 4.64 -5.46
CA SER A 142 -18.81 4.25 -6.49
C SER A 142 -19.23 4.67 -7.91
N MET A 143 -20.50 4.47 -8.25
CA MET A 143 -21.03 4.77 -9.57
C MET A 143 -21.03 6.28 -9.84
N ILE A 144 -21.50 7.08 -8.88
CA ILE A 144 -21.54 8.53 -9.06
C ILE A 144 -20.12 9.11 -9.06
N MET A 145 -19.23 8.65 -8.17
CA MET A 145 -17.82 9.04 -8.19
C MET A 145 -17.18 8.77 -9.54
N GLN A 146 -17.42 7.60 -10.12
CA GLN A 146 -16.89 7.25 -11.44
C GLN A 146 -17.41 8.20 -12.52
N VAL A 147 -18.74 8.37 -12.63
CA VAL A 147 -19.35 9.25 -13.64
C VAL A 147 -18.87 10.70 -13.49
N THR A 148 -18.83 11.22 -12.26
CA THR A 148 -18.36 12.58 -12.01
C THR A 148 -16.87 12.73 -12.35
N CYS A 149 -16.04 11.74 -12.01
CA CYS A 149 -14.63 11.80 -12.33
C CYS A 149 -14.36 11.70 -13.83
N GLU A 150 -15.06 10.84 -14.55
CA GLU A 150 -14.94 10.72 -16.02
C GLU A 150 -15.41 12.00 -16.73
N ALA A 151 -16.42 12.70 -16.20
CA ALA A 151 -16.93 13.94 -16.76
C ALA A 151 -16.04 15.16 -16.48
N ILE A 152 -15.40 15.23 -15.29
CA ILE A 152 -14.68 16.42 -14.82
C ILE A 152 -13.16 16.30 -15.03
N PHE A 153 -12.59 15.10 -14.91
CA PHE A 153 -11.14 14.92 -14.88
C PHE A 153 -10.60 14.35 -16.19
N THR A 154 -9.88 15.18 -16.93
CA THR A 154 -9.11 14.78 -18.10
C THR A 154 -7.70 14.36 -17.67
N GLY A 155 -7.55 13.13 -17.19
CA GLY A 155 -6.23 12.62 -16.78
C GLY A 155 -6.28 11.24 -16.11
N GLY A 156 -5.62 10.26 -16.72
CA GLY A 156 -5.64 8.85 -16.31
C GLY A 156 -5.33 7.97 -17.51
N SER A 157 -4.11 8.07 -18.04
CA SER A 157 -3.81 7.60 -19.40
C SER A 157 -3.74 6.08 -19.58
N GLU A 158 -3.86 5.26 -18.54
CA GLU A 158 -3.93 3.80 -18.69
C GLU A 158 -4.73 3.22 -17.53
N LYS A 159 -5.80 2.47 -17.83
CA LYS A 159 -6.62 1.81 -16.81
C LYS A 159 -5.72 0.92 -15.94
N PRO A 160 -5.62 1.17 -14.62
CA PRO A 160 -4.77 0.35 -13.75
C PRO A 160 -5.16 -1.13 -13.85
N PHE A 161 -4.19 -2.03 -14.02
CA PHE A 161 -4.46 -3.45 -14.25
C PHE A 161 -5.29 -4.11 -13.13
N LEU A 162 -5.10 -3.67 -11.88
CA LEU A 162 -5.73 -4.28 -10.70
C LEU A 162 -7.18 -3.85 -10.46
N THR A 163 -7.54 -2.64 -10.88
CA THR A 163 -8.86 -2.05 -10.62
C THR A 163 -9.64 -1.74 -11.89
N LYS A 164 -9.04 -1.95 -13.07
CA LYS A 164 -9.64 -1.67 -14.39
C LYS A 164 -10.13 -0.23 -14.56
N GLY A 165 -9.65 0.71 -13.72
CA GLY A 165 -10.11 2.10 -13.68
C GLY A 165 -11.39 2.31 -12.88
N GLU A 166 -11.83 1.33 -12.10
CA GLU A 166 -13.07 1.40 -11.30
C GLU A 166 -12.80 1.94 -9.89
N PHE A 167 -13.76 2.68 -9.35
CA PHE A 167 -13.72 3.19 -7.98
C PHE A 167 -14.20 2.11 -7.00
N LEU A 168 -13.26 1.44 -6.33
CA LEU A 168 -13.61 0.34 -5.43
C LEU A 168 -13.99 0.90 -4.06
N THR A 169 -15.26 0.74 -3.66
CA THR A 169 -15.79 1.37 -2.45
C THR A 169 -16.21 0.34 -1.41
N TYR A 170 -15.85 0.57 -0.15
CA TYR A 170 -16.41 -0.12 1.00
C TYR A 170 -17.16 0.88 1.87
N CYS A 171 -18.40 0.56 2.26
CA CYS A 171 -19.15 1.34 3.22
C CYS A 171 -19.31 0.56 4.54
N HIS A 172 -19.05 1.23 5.65
CA HIS A 172 -19.31 0.71 6.98
C HIS A 172 -20.39 1.56 7.66
N LEU A 173 -21.48 0.93 8.08
CA LEU A 173 -22.48 1.57 8.92
C LEU A 173 -22.22 1.18 10.37
N GLY A 174 -21.82 2.17 11.17
CA GLY A 174 -21.76 2.09 12.63
C GLY A 174 -23.06 2.58 13.26
N LYS A 175 -23.06 2.77 14.59
CA LYS A 175 -24.24 3.24 15.34
C LYS A 175 -24.68 4.65 14.94
N ASP A 176 -23.72 5.58 14.95
CA ASP A 176 -23.92 7.01 14.64
C ASP A 176 -22.92 7.50 13.58
N THR A 177 -22.25 6.58 12.89
CA THR A 177 -21.18 6.88 11.94
C THR A 177 -21.35 6.12 10.63
N VAL A 178 -21.08 6.80 9.52
CA VAL A 178 -20.98 6.23 8.18
C VAL A 178 -19.55 6.42 7.69
N LEU A 179 -18.87 5.32 7.34
CA LEU A 179 -17.51 5.35 6.81
C LEU A 179 -17.48 4.85 5.37
N TYR A 180 -16.93 5.65 4.47
CA TYR A 180 -16.59 5.25 3.10
C TYR A 180 -15.08 5.09 2.96
N LEU A 181 -14.63 3.92 2.52
CA LEU A 181 -13.27 3.68 2.05
C LEU A 181 -13.32 3.52 0.55
N CYS A 182 -12.76 4.46 -0.21
CA CYS A 182 -12.83 4.48 -1.66
C CYS A 182 -11.43 4.42 -2.26
N HIS A 183 -11.15 3.39 -3.05
CA HIS A 183 -9.98 3.36 -3.91
C HIS A 183 -10.21 4.24 -5.13
N VAL A 184 -9.35 5.23 -5.29
CA VAL A 184 -9.33 6.15 -6.43
C VAL A 184 -8.24 5.71 -7.41
N PRO A 185 -8.60 5.25 -8.61
CA PRO A 185 -7.65 4.94 -9.67
C PRO A 185 -6.73 6.13 -9.94
N ASP A 186 -5.44 5.87 -10.07
CA ASP A 186 -4.46 6.88 -10.48
C ASP A 186 -4.44 8.17 -9.62
N LEU A 187 -4.87 8.12 -8.35
CA LEU A 187 -4.88 9.27 -7.44
C LEU A 187 -3.56 10.08 -7.42
N ARG A 188 -2.42 9.38 -7.53
CA ARG A 188 -1.08 9.99 -7.56
C ARG A 188 -0.80 10.78 -8.85
N LYS A 189 -1.44 10.42 -9.97
CA LYS A 189 -1.23 11.06 -11.28
C LYS A 189 -1.97 12.39 -11.41
N TYR A 190 -2.92 12.71 -10.52
CA TYR A 190 -3.51 14.04 -10.45
C TYR A 190 -2.45 15.05 -9.99
N ALA A 191 -1.78 15.68 -10.96
CA ALA A 191 -0.67 16.59 -10.71
C ALA A 191 -1.13 17.95 -10.17
N ASP A 192 -2.32 18.39 -10.59
CA ASP A 192 -2.88 19.69 -10.24
C ASP A 192 -3.67 19.63 -8.92
N ASP A 193 -3.40 20.58 -8.03
CA ASP A 193 -4.05 20.62 -6.72
C ASP A 193 -5.55 20.93 -6.84
N LYS A 194 -5.99 21.75 -7.80
CA LYS A 194 -7.43 22.03 -7.99
C LYS A 194 -8.21 20.78 -8.37
N THR A 195 -7.60 19.89 -9.15
CA THR A 195 -8.16 18.59 -9.53
C THR A 195 -8.37 17.71 -8.29
N LYS A 196 -7.37 17.64 -7.40
CA LYS A 196 -7.48 16.92 -6.12
C LYS A 196 -8.51 17.54 -5.19
N GLU A 197 -8.56 18.87 -5.13
CA GLU A 197 -9.56 19.60 -4.34
C GLU A 197 -10.98 19.32 -4.82
N ALA A 198 -11.20 19.33 -6.14
CA ALA A 198 -12.48 18.97 -6.74
C ALA A 198 -12.86 17.52 -6.42
N LEU A 199 -11.92 16.58 -6.55
CA LEU A 199 -12.14 15.17 -6.21
C LEU A 199 -12.56 15.01 -4.74
N VAL A 200 -11.85 15.68 -3.82
CA VAL A 200 -12.14 15.67 -2.38
C VAL A 200 -13.52 16.27 -2.10
N SER A 201 -13.86 17.38 -2.74
CA SER A 201 -15.16 18.04 -2.59
C SER A 201 -16.32 17.17 -3.09
N THR A 202 -16.16 16.55 -4.26
CA THR A 202 -17.13 15.57 -4.80
C THR A 202 -17.29 14.38 -3.86
N ALA A 203 -16.17 13.77 -3.45
CA ALA A 203 -16.17 12.63 -2.56
C ALA A 203 -16.89 12.91 -1.22
N TRP A 204 -16.69 14.10 -0.66
CA TRP A 204 -17.35 14.52 0.57
C TRP A 204 -18.85 14.76 0.38
N THR A 205 -19.20 15.50 -0.67
CA THR A 205 -20.60 15.85 -0.97
C THR A 205 -21.44 14.59 -1.16
N LEU A 206 -20.95 13.62 -1.95
CA LEU A 206 -21.65 12.36 -2.18
C LEU A 206 -21.78 11.54 -0.90
N ALA A 207 -20.74 11.50 -0.06
CA ALA A 207 -20.78 10.74 1.19
C ALA A 207 -21.84 11.29 2.15
N ARG A 208 -21.96 12.63 2.23
CA ARG A 208 -22.95 13.30 3.08
C ARG A 208 -24.36 13.12 2.61
N LEU A 209 -24.62 13.32 1.31
CA LEU A 209 -25.93 13.09 0.73
C LEU A 209 -26.37 11.64 0.95
N SER A 210 -25.48 10.69 0.66
CA SER A 210 -25.77 9.28 0.89
C SER A 210 -25.95 8.94 2.38
N ALA A 211 -25.19 9.56 3.29
CA ALA A 211 -25.34 9.35 4.74
C ALA A 211 -26.70 9.86 5.28
N ALA A 212 -27.21 10.97 4.75
CA ALA A 212 -28.53 11.49 5.14
C ALA A 212 -29.66 10.50 4.79
N ASP A 213 -29.55 9.82 3.63
CA ASP A 213 -30.56 8.85 3.18
C ASP A 213 -30.50 7.51 3.94
N LEU A 214 -29.39 7.26 4.67
CA LEU A 214 -29.20 6.03 5.41
C LEU A 214 -29.96 5.97 6.74
N GLY A 215 -30.58 7.08 7.18
CA GLY A 215 -31.41 7.09 8.40
C GLY A 215 -30.64 6.70 9.67
N ILE A 216 -29.34 7.00 9.71
CA ILE A 216 -28.47 6.75 10.86
C ILE A 216 -28.45 8.03 11.69
N GLY A 217 -29.31 8.11 12.71
CA GLY A 217 -29.49 9.32 13.50
C GLY A 217 -29.99 10.51 12.66
N GLU A 218 -30.14 11.67 13.31
CA GLU A 218 -30.55 12.91 12.63
C GLU A 218 -29.38 13.60 11.91
N ASP A 219 -28.15 13.44 12.41
CA ASP A 219 -26.95 14.04 11.84
C ASP A 219 -25.73 13.11 12.02
N PRO A 220 -25.61 12.04 11.22
CA PRO A 220 -24.56 11.05 11.38
C PRO A 220 -23.17 11.65 11.14
N LYS A 221 -22.19 11.10 11.86
CA LYS A 221 -20.77 11.36 11.58
C LYS A 221 -20.38 10.67 10.28
N VAL A 222 -19.84 11.43 9.34
CA VAL A 222 -19.37 10.91 8.05
C VAL A 222 -17.86 10.92 8.03
N VAL A 223 -17.27 9.81 7.61
CA VAL A 223 -15.83 9.67 7.43
C VAL A 223 -15.56 9.11 6.03
N VAL A 224 -14.63 9.70 5.30
CA VAL A 224 -14.27 9.28 3.94
C VAL A 224 -12.76 9.13 3.84
N GLY A 225 -12.30 7.93 3.48
CA GLY A 225 -10.91 7.65 3.14
C GLY A 225 -10.75 7.46 1.63
N LEU A 226 -10.01 8.35 0.98
CA LEU A 226 -9.61 8.20 -0.43
C LEU A 226 -8.24 7.56 -0.52
N ARG A 227 -8.21 6.34 -1.05
CA ARG A 227 -7.02 5.50 -1.15
C ARG A 227 -6.46 5.50 -2.57
N GLY A 228 -5.16 5.73 -2.71
CA GLY A 228 -4.43 5.48 -3.95
C GLY A 228 -3.97 4.02 -4.05
N ALA A 229 -2.86 3.80 -4.75
CA ALA A 229 -2.28 2.45 -4.89
C ALA A 229 -1.64 1.93 -3.58
N VAL A 230 -1.07 2.83 -2.76
CA VAL A 230 -0.28 2.46 -1.58
C VAL A 230 -0.94 2.91 -0.29
N ASP A 231 -1.32 4.18 -0.20
CA ASP A 231 -1.80 4.83 1.01
C ASP A 231 -3.12 5.59 0.80
N TYR A 232 -3.69 6.04 1.92
CA TYR A 232 -4.79 6.99 1.93
C TYR A 232 -4.22 8.39 1.71
N GLY A 233 -4.54 8.97 0.55
CA GLY A 233 -4.12 10.33 0.19
C GLY A 233 -4.95 11.38 0.93
N PHE A 234 -6.23 11.10 1.17
CA PHE A 234 -7.13 12.00 1.88
C PHE A 234 -7.98 11.23 2.89
N ILE A 235 -8.14 11.82 4.07
CA ILE A 235 -9.07 11.35 5.10
C ILE A 235 -9.90 12.55 5.53
N LEU A 236 -11.20 12.47 5.27
CA LEU A 236 -12.20 13.51 5.50
C LEU A 236 -13.11 13.06 6.63
N HIS A 237 -13.49 13.98 7.51
CA HIS A 237 -14.48 13.69 8.53
C HIS A 237 -15.28 14.94 8.93
N GLY A 238 -16.50 14.72 9.41
CA GLY A 238 -17.43 15.78 9.80
C GLY A 238 -18.82 15.21 10.02
N GLN A 239 -19.82 16.08 10.22
CA GLN A 239 -21.22 15.65 10.28
C GLN A 239 -21.85 15.69 8.88
N ALA A 240 -22.93 14.93 8.68
CA ALA A 240 -23.70 14.94 7.44
C ALA A 240 -24.27 16.34 7.12
N SER A 241 -24.57 17.15 8.13
CA SER A 241 -24.98 18.55 8.00
C SER A 241 -23.84 19.50 7.58
N THR A 242 -22.56 19.13 7.78
CA THR A 242 -21.42 20.04 7.65
C THR A 242 -20.94 20.20 6.21
N GLU A 243 -21.04 21.41 5.65
CA GLU A 243 -20.67 21.67 4.25
C GLU A 243 -19.24 21.25 3.90
N THR A 244 -18.29 21.68 4.72
CA THR A 244 -16.85 21.50 4.50
C THR A 244 -16.29 20.44 5.44
N PRO A 245 -15.59 19.40 4.94
CA PRO A 245 -15.00 18.40 5.80
C PRO A 245 -13.79 18.95 6.55
N LEU A 246 -13.57 18.43 7.76
CA LEU A 246 -12.25 18.48 8.36
C LEU A 246 -11.34 17.46 7.67
N ARG A 247 -10.11 17.88 7.37
CA ARG A 247 -9.08 17.01 6.81
C ARG A 247 -8.15 16.56 7.93
N SER A 248 -7.91 15.27 8.01
CA SER A 248 -6.84 14.79 8.89
C SER A 248 -5.50 15.28 8.36
N THR A 249 -4.77 16.02 9.18
CA THR A 249 -3.39 16.46 8.89
C THR A 249 -2.38 15.32 9.05
N THR A 250 -2.80 14.22 9.65
CA THR A 250 -1.97 13.03 9.86
C THR A 250 -2.00 12.18 8.60
N PHE A 251 -1.29 12.63 7.56
CA PHE A 251 -1.06 11.83 6.37
C PHE A 251 -0.58 10.43 6.77
N ARG A 252 -1.24 9.40 6.24
CA ARG A 252 -0.91 7.97 6.40
C ARG A 252 -1.26 7.26 7.72
N ARG A 253 -1.94 7.87 8.69
CA ARG A 253 -2.44 7.12 9.85
C ARG A 253 -3.94 6.82 9.71
N PRO A 254 -4.32 5.55 9.43
CA PRO A 254 -5.72 5.11 9.38
C PRO A 254 -6.33 4.86 10.77
N ASP A 255 -5.75 5.41 11.85
CA ASP A 255 -6.16 5.18 13.24
C ASP A 255 -7.60 5.65 13.50
N ILE A 256 -8.04 6.72 12.84
CA ILE A 256 -9.44 7.16 12.87
C ILE A 256 -10.40 6.08 12.35
N PHE A 257 -9.99 5.27 11.37
CA PHE A 257 -10.83 4.20 10.85
C PHE A 257 -10.98 3.07 11.87
N PHE A 258 -9.89 2.68 12.55
CA PHE A 258 -9.92 1.57 13.50
C PHE A 258 -10.94 1.79 14.61
N ARG A 259 -11.03 3.02 15.13
CA ARG A 259 -12.02 3.39 16.15
C ARG A 259 -13.47 3.11 15.69
N ILE A 260 -13.79 3.45 14.44
CA ILE A 260 -15.13 3.26 13.87
C ILE A 260 -15.48 1.77 13.78
N PHE A 261 -14.52 0.94 13.37
CA PHE A 261 -14.71 -0.51 13.33
C PHE A 261 -14.84 -1.10 14.75
N ALA A 262 -14.05 -0.65 15.72
CA ALA A 262 -14.09 -1.12 17.10
C ALA A 262 -15.43 -0.84 17.81
N GLU A 263 -16.04 0.32 17.56
CA GLU A 263 -17.36 0.69 18.11
C GLU A 263 -18.47 -0.27 17.68
N THR A 264 -18.35 -0.86 16.48
CA THR A 264 -19.37 -1.75 15.94
C THR A 264 -19.25 -3.15 16.52
N THR A 265 -18.02 -3.67 16.68
CA THR A 265 -17.77 -5.00 17.27
C THR A 265 -18.20 -5.07 18.74
N SER A 266 -18.13 -3.96 19.47
CA SER A 266 -18.47 -3.91 20.90
C SER A 266 -19.99 -3.96 21.17
N GLY A 267 -20.84 -3.74 20.16
CA GLY A 267 -22.29 -3.77 20.27
C GLY A 267 -22.93 -5.14 20.00
N THR A 268 -22.17 -6.11 19.47
CA THR A 268 -22.65 -7.47 19.22
C THR A 268 -22.39 -8.33 20.45
N THR A 269 -23.14 -8.12 21.52
CA THR A 269 -23.27 -9.13 22.57
C THR A 269 -23.88 -10.38 21.94
N PRO A 270 -23.25 -11.57 22.02
CA PRO A 270 -23.88 -12.79 21.56
C PRO A 270 -25.09 -13.03 22.47
N ASP A 271 -26.29 -13.03 21.90
CA ASP A 271 -27.48 -13.51 22.60
C ASP A 271 -27.16 -14.88 23.19
N SER A 272 -27.16 -14.94 24.52
CA SER A 272 -27.08 -16.19 25.27
C SER A 272 -28.18 -17.11 24.74
N PRO A 273 -27.86 -18.35 24.34
CA PRO A 273 -28.90 -19.29 23.96
C PRO A 273 -29.79 -19.54 25.18
N THR A 274 -31.02 -19.06 25.10
CA THR A 274 -32.09 -19.35 26.06
C THR A 274 -32.17 -20.87 26.24
N ALA A 275 -31.68 -21.34 27.39
CA ALA A 275 -31.82 -22.72 27.81
C ALA A 275 -33.32 -23.03 27.87
N THR A 276 -33.76 -23.87 26.94
CA THR A 276 -35.09 -24.48 26.99
C THR A 276 -34.98 -25.63 27.99
N SER A 277 -35.52 -25.43 29.19
CA SER A 277 -35.68 -26.51 30.17
C SER A 277 -36.92 -27.33 29.83
N PRO A 278 -36.89 -28.67 30.05
CA PRO A 278 -37.97 -29.59 29.75
C PRO A 278 -39.19 -29.45 30.67
#